data_AF-A0A087U093-F1
#
_entry.id   AF-A0A087U093-F1
#
_cell.length_a   1.000
_cell.length_b   1.000
_cell.length_c   1.000
_cell.angle_alpha   90.00
_cell.angle_beta   90.00
_cell.angle_gamma   90.00
#
_symmetry.space_group_name_H-M   'P 1'
#
loop_
_entity.id
_entity.type
_entity.pdbx_description
1 polymer ?
#
loop_
_entity_poly.entity_id
_entity_poly.type
_entity_poly.pdbx_seq_one_letter_code
_entity_poly.pdbx_strand_id
1 'polypeptide(L)'
;MNAVIAVCNFCELHGPSVLFCTQAFHDSEEEQWTQVKAVESFKSDVSPKAWYGPSFFSQRASAGGSEAGLPPLKSDNCEGCTSMTSKKRGYISNDHESRVSYVSSQYPLHPDVFSAVRQACVRSLSCEVCPGREGPIFFGDDHRGHVLSHTFFLKDSQARGFQSWYSIIIVMRDKIFLLNSWEFLVKNFQKIITELQEKANKV
;
A
#
# COMPACT_ATOMS: atom_id res chain seq x y z
N MET A 1 -3.41 -6.98 12.53
CA MET A 1 -2.44 -7.58 11.58
C MET A 1 -1.97 -6.48 10.64
N ASN A 2 -0.68 -6.13 10.65
CA ASN A 2 -0.19 -4.95 9.91
C ASN A 2 0.52 -5.40 8.64
N ALA A 3 -0.24 -5.57 7.56
CA ALA A 3 0.27 -5.79 6.21
C ALA A 3 0.10 -4.52 5.38
N VAL A 4 1.06 -4.23 4.52
CA VAL A 4 0.96 -3.16 3.52
C VAL A 4 1.14 -3.76 2.15
N ILE A 5 0.15 -3.56 1.27
CA ILE A 5 0.23 -3.96 -0.13
C ILE A 5 0.59 -2.73 -0.94
N ALA A 6 1.55 -2.82 -1.85
CA ALA A 6 1.94 -1.71 -2.70
C ALA A 6 2.23 -2.14 -4.14
N VAL A 7 1.99 -1.24 -5.08
CA VAL A 7 2.40 -1.35 -6.48
C VAL A 7 3.58 -0.43 -6.68
N CYS A 8 4.66 -1.00 -7.21
CA CYS A 8 5.91 -0.32 -7.49
C CYS A 8 6.20 -0.37 -8.99
N ASN A 9 6.97 0.60 -9.48
CA ASN A 9 7.53 0.56 -10.83
C ASN A 9 8.99 0.98 -10.85
N PHE A 10 9.70 0.57 -11.89
CA PHE A 10 11.01 1.09 -12.20
C PHE A 10 10.86 2.25 -13.19
N CYS A 11 10.97 3.47 -12.70
CA CYS A 11 11.00 4.66 -13.55
C CYS A 11 12.39 4.82 -14.16
N GLU A 12 12.48 5.01 -15.47
CA GLU A 12 13.78 5.19 -16.15
C GLU A 12 14.54 6.44 -15.69
N LEU A 13 13.83 7.46 -15.20
CA LEU A 13 14.43 8.72 -14.73
C LEU A 13 14.83 8.67 -13.24
N HIS A 14 14.02 8.02 -12.41
CA HIS A 14 14.14 8.08 -10.94
C HIS A 14 14.49 6.73 -10.28
N GLY A 15 14.53 5.66 -11.06
CA GLY A 15 14.70 4.29 -10.58
C GLY A 15 13.43 3.73 -9.92
N PRO A 16 13.56 2.79 -8.97
CA PRO A 16 12.42 2.20 -8.26
C PRO A 16 11.56 3.29 -7.60
N SER A 17 10.25 3.24 -7.80
CA SER A 17 9.26 4.14 -7.22
C SER A 17 8.04 3.37 -6.71
N VAL A 18 7.44 3.89 -5.65
CA VAL A 18 6.19 3.37 -5.10
C VAL A 18 5.07 4.20 -5.72
N LEU A 19 4.20 3.55 -6.48
CA LEU A 19 3.08 4.22 -7.13
C LEU A 19 1.90 4.32 -6.18
N PHE A 20 1.57 3.25 -5.51
CA PHE A 20 0.33 3.16 -4.74
C PHE A 20 0.50 2.14 -3.62
N CYS A 21 -0.04 2.41 -2.44
CA CYS A 21 -0.05 1.48 -1.32
C CYS A 21 -1.41 1.48 -0.62
N THR A 22 -1.76 0.36 -0.01
CA THR A 22 -2.97 0.16 0.77
C THR A 22 -2.60 -0.39 2.15
N GLN A 23 -3.15 0.22 3.20
CA GLN A 23 -2.97 -0.15 4.59
C GLN A 23 -4.32 -0.45 5.24
N ALA A 24 -4.37 -1.46 6.10
CA ALA A 24 -5.56 -1.79 6.88
C ALA A 24 -5.44 -1.25 8.31
N PHE A 25 -6.46 -0.53 8.77
CA PHE A 25 -6.58 -0.01 10.13
C PHE A 25 -7.77 -0.66 10.81
N HIS A 26 -7.54 -1.26 11.97
CA HIS A 26 -8.56 -1.97 12.72
C HIS A 26 -8.98 -1.10 13.91
N ASP A 27 -10.23 -1.23 14.32
CA ASP A 27 -10.71 -0.51 15.50
C ASP A 27 -9.90 -0.93 16.73
N SER A 28 -9.32 0.04 17.42
CA SER A 28 -8.54 -0.23 18.63
C SER A 28 -9.52 -0.53 19.76
N GLU A 29 -9.44 -1.72 20.36
CA GLU A 29 -10.30 -2.13 21.48
C GLU A 29 -10.23 -1.15 22.68
N GLU A 30 -9.22 -0.28 22.75
CA GLU A 30 -9.04 0.72 23.81
C GLU A 30 -10.18 1.76 23.90
N GLU A 31 -10.89 2.07 22.82
CA GLU A 31 -12.07 2.96 22.88
C GLU A 31 -13.29 2.30 23.54
N GLN A 32 -13.31 0.96 23.67
CA GLN A 32 -14.42 0.26 24.32
C GLN A 32 -14.41 0.44 25.85
N TRP A 33 -13.24 0.51 26.50
CA TRP A 33 -13.19 0.63 27.97
C TRP A 33 -13.58 2.04 28.46
N THR A 34 -13.31 3.09 27.67
CA THR A 34 -13.72 4.46 28.01
C THR A 34 -15.22 4.68 27.86
N GLN A 35 -15.87 3.99 26.91
CA GLN A 35 -17.34 4.04 26.77
C GLN A 35 -18.08 3.24 27.84
N VAL A 36 -17.54 2.13 28.35
CA VAL A 36 -18.21 1.33 29.40
C VAL A 36 -18.42 2.10 30.71
N LYS A 37 -17.66 3.16 30.99
CA LYS A 37 -17.91 4.04 32.15
C LYS A 37 -19.00 5.09 31.94
N ALA A 38 -19.50 5.29 30.72
CA ALA A 38 -20.50 6.32 30.40
C ALA A 38 -21.91 5.77 30.10
N VAL A 39 -22.08 4.45 30.00
CA VAL A 39 -23.34 3.81 29.58
C VAL A 39 -24.09 3.22 30.79
N GLU A 40 -24.58 4.09 31.68
CA GLU A 40 -25.79 3.78 32.45
C GLU A 40 -27.05 4.37 31.80
N SER A 41 -26.96 5.00 30.63
CA SER A 41 -28.16 5.47 29.95
C SER A 41 -27.97 5.65 28.44
N PHE A 42 -29.05 5.35 27.72
CA PHE A 42 -29.31 5.53 26.29
C PHE A 42 -28.86 4.43 25.31
N LYS A 43 -29.89 3.73 24.80
CA LYS A 43 -29.90 3.07 23.49
C LYS A 43 -29.65 4.16 22.42
N SER A 44 -28.43 4.27 21.90
CA SER A 44 -28.17 5.14 20.74
C SER A 44 -28.09 4.30 19.47
N ASP A 45 -28.89 4.71 18.49
CA ASP A 45 -28.76 4.36 17.07
C ASP A 45 -27.29 4.47 16.66
N VAL A 46 -26.65 3.33 16.36
CA VAL A 46 -25.22 3.31 16.02
C VAL A 46 -25.08 3.69 14.56
N SER A 47 -24.86 4.98 14.29
CA SER A 47 -24.46 5.42 12.96
C SER A 47 -23.10 4.78 12.58
N PRO A 48 -22.90 4.38 11.32
CA PRO A 48 -21.65 3.75 10.92
C PRO A 48 -20.45 4.69 11.16
N LYS A 49 -19.43 4.21 11.89
CA LYS A 49 -18.18 4.95 12.14
C LYS A 49 -17.54 5.28 10.79
N ALA A 50 -17.21 6.55 10.54
CA ALA A 50 -16.62 6.99 9.27
C ALA A 50 -15.18 6.48 9.05
N TRP A 51 -14.51 6.02 10.12
CA TRP A 51 -13.09 5.66 10.14
C TRP A 51 -12.75 4.82 11.38
N TYR A 52 -12.07 3.69 11.18
CA TYR A 52 -11.67 2.76 12.24
C TYR A 52 -10.19 2.88 12.66
N GLY A 53 -9.41 3.74 12.01
CA GLY A 53 -8.01 3.96 12.41
C GLY A 53 -7.83 5.03 13.50
N PRO A 54 -6.57 5.33 13.86
CA PRO A 54 -6.29 6.31 14.90
C PRO A 54 -6.87 7.69 14.56
N SER A 55 -7.47 8.35 15.56
CA SER A 55 -8.13 9.65 15.42
C SER A 55 -7.21 10.77 14.91
N PHE A 56 -5.91 10.69 15.22
CA PHE A 56 -4.89 11.61 14.71
C PHE A 56 -4.80 11.63 13.17
N PHE A 57 -5.06 10.50 12.50
CA PHE A 57 -5.09 10.45 11.04
C PHE A 57 -6.40 11.00 10.44
N SER A 58 -7.51 10.94 11.18
CA SER A 58 -8.79 11.55 10.80
C SER A 58 -8.70 13.08 10.75
N GLN A 59 -8.00 13.71 11.71
CA GLN A 59 -7.79 15.16 11.70
C GLN A 59 -6.97 15.65 10.49
N ARG A 60 -6.03 14.85 9.97
CA ARG A 60 -5.28 15.19 8.74
C ARG A 60 -6.11 15.13 7.45
N ALA A 61 -7.20 14.37 7.46
CA ALA A 61 -8.14 14.34 6.33
C ALA A 61 -9.06 15.59 6.31
N SER A 62 -9.44 16.09 7.49
CA SER A 62 -10.36 17.22 7.65
C SER A 62 -9.67 18.59 7.76
N ALA A 63 -8.39 18.63 8.17
CA ALA A 63 -7.60 19.85 8.21
C ALA A 63 -6.88 20.08 6.87
N GLY A 64 -7.38 21.02 6.07
CA GLY A 64 -6.55 21.75 5.13
C GLY A 64 -5.60 22.67 5.92
N GLY A 65 -4.49 22.15 6.46
CA GLY A 65 -3.55 22.98 7.21
C GLY A 65 -2.27 22.28 7.67
N SER A 66 -1.16 22.97 7.40
CA SER A 66 0.23 22.88 7.90
C SER A 66 1.09 21.64 7.63
N GLU A 67 2.10 21.91 6.80
CA GLU A 67 3.31 21.15 6.53
C GLU A 67 4.11 20.87 7.80
N ALA A 68 4.15 19.61 8.23
CA ALA A 68 5.23 19.09 9.07
C ALA A 68 5.33 17.58 8.87
N GLY A 69 6.36 17.14 8.13
CA GLY A 69 6.75 15.73 8.04
C GLY A 69 6.40 15.00 6.73
N LEU A 70 5.85 15.68 5.72
CA LEU A 70 5.82 15.15 4.35
C LEU A 70 7.13 15.51 3.64
N PRO A 71 7.75 14.59 2.87
CA PRO A 71 8.88 14.96 2.01
C PRO A 71 8.47 16.13 1.10
N PRO A 72 9.40 17.02 0.73
CA PRO A 72 9.06 18.26 0.05
C PRO A 72 8.23 17.99 -1.21
N LEU A 73 7.12 18.72 -1.39
CA LEU A 73 6.42 18.84 -2.67
C LEU A 73 7.36 19.54 -3.65
N LYS A 74 8.31 18.79 -4.21
CA LYS A 74 9.11 19.26 -5.34
C LYS A 74 8.16 19.43 -6.52
N SER A 75 8.27 20.57 -7.19
CA SER A 75 7.54 20.95 -8.40
C SER A 75 7.86 20.10 -9.64
N ASP A 76 8.37 18.87 -9.46
CA ASP A 76 8.79 17.94 -10.51
C ASP A 76 8.12 16.58 -10.29
N ASN A 77 6.79 16.54 -10.35
CA ASN A 77 6.08 15.27 -10.28
C ASN A 77 6.25 14.55 -11.62
N CYS A 78 7.20 13.61 -11.67
CA CYS A 78 7.29 12.67 -12.77
C CYS A 78 5.96 11.93 -12.92
N GLU A 79 5.35 12.04 -14.11
CA GLU A 79 4.08 11.38 -14.44
C GLU A 79 4.17 9.87 -14.22
N GLY A 80 5.33 9.28 -14.54
CA GLY A 80 5.60 7.86 -14.30
C GLY A 80 5.79 7.48 -12.84
N CYS A 81 6.06 8.41 -11.92
CA CYS A 81 6.26 8.12 -10.49
C CYS A 81 5.05 8.47 -9.62
N THR A 82 4.04 9.11 -10.17
CA THR A 82 2.94 9.72 -9.41
C THR A 82 1.61 9.11 -9.83
N SER A 83 0.98 8.33 -8.94
CA SER A 83 -0.34 7.74 -9.23
C SER A 83 -1.50 8.62 -8.81
N MET A 84 -1.29 9.53 -7.85
CA MET A 84 -2.32 10.39 -7.27
C MET A 84 -2.12 11.83 -7.75
N THR A 85 -3.16 12.44 -8.32
CA THR A 85 -3.11 13.85 -8.71
C THR A 85 -3.07 14.76 -7.47
N SER A 86 -2.51 15.96 -7.59
CA SER A 86 -2.40 16.92 -6.47
C SER A 86 -3.74 17.28 -5.81
N LYS A 87 -4.87 16.97 -6.47
CA LYS A 87 -6.23 17.20 -5.95
C LYS A 87 -6.79 16.03 -5.13
N LYS A 88 -6.23 14.82 -5.24
CA LYS A 88 -6.75 13.61 -4.60
C LYS A 88 -5.73 13.01 -3.64
N ARG A 89 -6.03 13.04 -2.35
CA ARG A 89 -5.12 12.58 -1.28
C ARG A 89 -5.09 11.06 -1.08
N GLY A 90 -6.05 10.33 -1.63
CA GLY A 90 -6.16 8.87 -1.52
C GLY A 90 -7.60 8.38 -1.59
N TYR A 91 -7.80 7.12 -1.21
CA TYR A 91 -9.08 6.43 -1.09
C TYR A 91 -9.21 5.84 0.31
N ILE A 92 -10.42 5.85 0.87
CA ILE A 92 -10.75 5.17 2.12
C ILE A 92 -11.95 4.27 1.83
N SER A 93 -11.83 2.99 2.16
CA SER A 93 -12.91 2.02 2.08
C SER A 93 -13.12 1.42 3.47
N ASN A 94 -14.36 1.42 3.95
CA ASN A 94 -14.70 0.91 5.27
C ASN A 94 -15.44 -0.42 5.14
N ASP A 95 -14.90 -1.44 5.78
CA ASP A 95 -15.60 -2.68 6.07
C ASP A 95 -16.18 -2.58 7.48
N HIS A 96 -17.48 -2.30 7.56
CA HIS A 96 -18.19 -2.13 8.82
C HIS A 96 -18.43 -3.45 9.56
N GLU A 97 -18.48 -4.59 8.85
CA GLU A 97 -18.67 -5.92 9.44
C GLU A 97 -17.39 -6.35 10.17
N SER A 98 -16.25 -6.21 9.51
CA SER A 98 -14.95 -6.53 10.11
C SER A 98 -14.37 -5.40 10.97
N ARG A 99 -15.02 -4.22 11.01
CA ARG A 99 -14.52 -2.99 11.64
C ARG A 99 -13.10 -2.61 11.19
N VAL A 100 -12.89 -2.63 9.87
CA VAL A 100 -11.59 -2.31 9.24
C VAL A 100 -11.75 -1.16 8.25
N SER A 101 -10.86 -0.17 8.31
CA SER A 101 -10.71 0.85 7.28
C SER A 101 -9.46 0.57 6.43
N TYR A 102 -9.64 0.44 5.12
CA TYR A 102 -8.57 0.35 4.15
C TYR A 102 -8.26 1.74 3.59
N VAL A 103 -7.03 2.22 3.82
CA VAL A 103 -6.55 3.48 3.24
C VAL A 103 -5.60 3.20 2.11
N SER A 104 -5.90 3.74 0.95
CA SER A 104 -5.01 3.70 -0.19
C SER A 104 -4.50 5.09 -0.58
N SER A 105 -3.18 5.24 -0.66
CA SER A 105 -2.49 6.49 -0.96
C SER A 105 -1.18 6.18 -1.70
N GLN A 106 -0.51 7.19 -2.25
CA GLN A 106 0.80 6.96 -2.89
C GLN A 106 1.85 6.46 -1.89
N TYR A 107 1.83 7.02 -0.67
CA TYR A 107 2.76 6.66 0.40
C TYR A 107 2.03 6.29 1.69
N PRO A 108 2.59 5.39 2.52
CA PRO A 108 2.05 5.08 3.83
C PRO A 108 1.98 6.31 4.74
N LEU A 109 1.10 6.26 5.73
CA LEU A 109 0.85 7.40 6.63
C LEU A 109 1.94 7.54 7.71
N HIS A 110 2.58 6.43 8.10
CA HIS A 110 3.59 6.41 9.15
C HIS A 110 5.02 6.36 8.56
N PRO A 111 5.98 7.18 9.06
CA PRO A 111 7.36 7.23 8.53
C PRO A 111 8.11 5.89 8.52
N ASP A 112 7.98 5.09 9.57
CA ASP A 112 8.64 3.77 9.63
C ASP A 112 8.10 2.81 8.58
N VAL A 113 6.78 2.85 8.34
CA VAL A 113 6.12 2.03 7.32
C VAL A 113 6.53 2.52 5.92
N PHE A 114 6.60 3.83 5.72
CA PHE A 114 7.14 4.41 4.48
C PHE A 114 8.56 3.92 4.21
N SER A 115 9.43 3.92 5.22
CA SER A 115 10.82 3.46 5.10
C SER A 115 10.89 1.98 4.73
N ALA A 116 10.08 1.13 5.37
CA ALA A 116 10.00 -0.30 5.05
C ALA A 116 9.50 -0.55 3.62
N VAL A 117 8.41 0.10 3.21
CA VAL A 117 7.85 -0.04 1.85
C VAL A 117 8.81 0.49 0.79
N ARG A 118 9.50 1.62 1.06
CA ARG A 118 10.49 2.18 0.14
C ARG A 118 11.67 1.23 -0.07
N GLN A 119 12.17 0.63 1.01
CA GLN A 119 13.26 -0.35 0.91
C GLN A 119 12.82 -1.63 0.20
N ALA A 120 11.61 -2.12 0.48
CA ALA A 120 11.02 -3.27 -0.20
C ALA A 120 10.89 -3.02 -1.71
N CYS A 121 10.44 -1.83 -2.11
CA CYS A 121 10.37 -1.38 -3.51
C CYS A 121 11.74 -1.43 -4.20
N VAL A 122 12.76 -0.83 -3.60
CA VAL A 122 14.13 -0.83 -4.16
C VAL A 122 14.68 -2.25 -4.31
N ARG A 123 14.53 -3.10 -3.29
CA ARG A 123 15.00 -4.49 -3.35
C ARG A 123 14.30 -5.28 -4.45
N SER A 124 12.97 -5.17 -4.51
CA SER A 124 12.13 -5.90 -5.47
C SER A 124 12.47 -5.61 -6.94
N LEU A 125 12.85 -4.37 -7.24
CA LEU A 125 13.07 -3.91 -8.62
C LEU A 125 14.55 -3.76 -9.00
N SER A 126 15.49 -3.89 -8.05
CA SER A 126 16.92 -3.63 -8.34
C SER A 126 17.90 -4.59 -7.71
N CYS A 127 17.55 -5.32 -6.64
CA CYS A 127 18.49 -6.18 -5.93
C CYS A 127 18.16 -7.66 -6.09
N GLU A 128 16.87 -8.00 -6.01
CA GLU A 128 16.42 -9.38 -6.08
C GLU A 128 16.20 -9.79 -7.53
N VAL A 129 16.67 -10.98 -7.89
CA VAL A 129 16.59 -11.48 -9.27
C VAL A 129 15.72 -12.71 -9.31
N CYS A 130 14.62 -12.65 -10.06
CA CYS A 130 13.86 -13.83 -10.42
C CYS A 130 14.51 -14.48 -11.66
N PRO A 131 14.81 -15.81 -11.66
CA PRO A 131 15.42 -16.48 -12.81
C PRO A 131 14.63 -16.32 -14.12
N GLY A 132 13.31 -16.21 -14.04
CA GLY A 132 12.41 -15.99 -15.18
C GLY A 132 12.17 -14.52 -15.55
N ARG A 133 12.84 -13.57 -14.88
CA ARG A 133 12.59 -12.10 -14.90
C ARG A 133 11.22 -11.67 -14.36
N GLU A 134 10.18 -12.46 -14.57
CA GLU A 134 8.87 -12.31 -13.93
C GLU A 134 8.63 -13.42 -12.91
N GLY A 135 7.91 -13.09 -11.85
CA GLY A 135 7.41 -14.07 -10.89
C GLY A 135 7.47 -13.62 -9.43
N PRO A 136 6.91 -14.44 -8.54
CA PRO A 136 6.92 -14.19 -7.12
C PRO A 136 8.28 -14.53 -6.49
N ILE A 137 8.75 -13.68 -5.61
CA ILE A 137 9.94 -13.85 -4.79
C ILE A 137 9.63 -13.47 -3.34
N PHE A 138 10.27 -14.17 -2.41
CA PHE A 138 10.22 -13.86 -0.99
C PHE A 138 11.59 -13.38 -0.52
N PHE A 139 11.62 -12.30 0.24
CA PHE A 139 12.83 -11.82 0.91
C PHE A 139 12.49 -10.97 2.13
N GLY A 140 13.44 -10.76 3.04
CA GLY A 140 13.23 -9.87 4.18
C GLY A 140 14.03 -10.30 5.41
N ASP A 141 13.85 -9.54 6.48
CA ASP A 141 14.50 -9.76 7.77
C ASP A 141 13.59 -9.28 8.91
N ASP A 142 13.93 -9.64 10.15
CA ASP A 142 13.10 -9.34 11.32
C ASP A 142 13.15 -7.85 11.72
N HIS A 143 14.08 -7.06 11.18
CA HIS A 143 14.20 -5.64 11.47
C HIS A 143 13.34 -4.78 10.55
N ARG A 144 13.34 -5.08 9.24
CA ARG A 144 12.69 -4.30 8.18
C ARG A 144 11.35 -4.90 7.76
N GLY A 145 11.10 -6.15 8.14
CA GLY A 145 9.93 -6.92 7.74
C GLY A 145 10.23 -7.87 6.58
N HIS A 146 9.26 -8.73 6.34
CA HIS A 146 9.24 -9.77 5.33
C HIS A 146 8.39 -9.32 4.15
N VAL A 147 8.88 -9.60 2.94
CA VAL A 147 8.32 -9.10 1.69
C VAL A 147 8.02 -10.25 0.74
N LEU A 148 6.80 -10.27 0.24
CA LEU A 148 6.41 -11.02 -0.96
C LEU A 148 6.34 -10.03 -2.11
N SER A 149 7.18 -10.19 -3.13
CA SER A 149 7.19 -9.36 -4.33
C SER A 149 6.86 -10.20 -5.54
N HIS A 150 5.95 -9.73 -6.39
CA HIS A 150 5.66 -10.36 -7.68
C HIS A 150 5.99 -9.37 -8.79
N THR A 151 7.14 -9.58 -9.45
CA THR A 151 7.62 -8.73 -10.54
C THR A 151 7.00 -9.16 -11.87
N PHE A 152 6.65 -8.20 -12.71
CA PHE A 152 6.04 -8.43 -14.01
C PHE A 152 6.32 -7.25 -14.95
N PHE A 153 6.21 -7.49 -16.25
CA PHE A 153 6.28 -6.46 -17.29
C PHE A 153 4.89 -6.07 -17.76
N LEU A 154 4.74 -4.79 -18.08
CA LEU A 154 3.66 -4.28 -18.91
C LEU A 154 4.25 -3.80 -20.23
N LYS A 155 3.55 -4.04 -21.34
CA LYS A 155 3.93 -3.45 -22.63
C LYS A 155 3.70 -1.94 -22.57
N ASP A 156 4.67 -1.19 -23.07
CA ASP A 156 4.66 0.26 -23.05
C ASP A 156 5.41 0.75 -24.28
N SER A 157 4.71 1.38 -25.22
CA SER A 157 5.28 1.83 -26.49
C SER A 157 6.28 2.99 -26.34
N GLN A 158 6.23 3.72 -25.22
CA GLN A 158 7.12 4.84 -24.94
C GLN A 158 8.34 4.43 -24.11
N ALA A 159 8.27 3.29 -23.42
CA ALA A 159 9.39 2.79 -22.60
C ALA A 159 10.48 2.13 -23.45
N ARG A 160 11.72 2.18 -22.94
CA ARG A 160 12.86 1.54 -23.59
C ARG A 160 12.67 0.02 -23.62
N GLY A 161 12.78 -0.56 -24.81
CA GLY A 161 12.55 -1.99 -25.00
C GLY A 161 11.07 -2.40 -25.03
N PHE A 162 10.17 -1.42 -25.16
CA PHE A 162 8.72 -1.60 -25.28
C PHE A 162 8.05 -2.25 -24.06
N GLN A 163 8.71 -2.18 -22.89
CA GLN A 163 8.26 -2.82 -21.66
C GLN A 163 8.64 -1.97 -20.45
N SER A 164 7.69 -1.85 -19.52
CA SER A 164 7.87 -1.16 -18.25
C SER A 164 7.89 -2.17 -17.10
N TRP A 165 8.81 -2.00 -16.16
CA TRP A 165 9.01 -2.91 -15.02
C TRP A 165 8.12 -2.54 -13.83
N TYR A 166 7.32 -3.50 -13.36
CA TYR A 166 6.43 -3.34 -12.23
C TYR A 166 6.62 -4.46 -11.20
N SER A 167 6.20 -4.17 -9.97
CA SER A 167 6.08 -5.19 -8.92
C SER A 167 4.88 -4.92 -8.03
N ILE A 168 4.10 -5.96 -7.73
CA ILE A 168 3.15 -5.95 -6.61
C ILE A 168 3.86 -6.53 -5.39
N ILE A 169 3.96 -5.75 -4.32
CA ILE A 169 4.64 -6.15 -3.09
C ILE A 169 3.66 -6.21 -1.91
N ILE A 170 3.90 -7.13 -0.98
CA ILE A 170 3.29 -7.16 0.34
C ILE A 170 4.41 -7.12 1.37
N VAL A 171 4.35 -6.16 2.28
CA VAL A 171 5.27 -6.04 3.42
C VAL A 171 4.52 -6.44 4.69
N MET A 172 5.05 -7.41 5.43
CA MET A 172 4.50 -7.91 6.70
C MET A 172 5.60 -8.11 7.72
N ARG A 173 5.27 -8.01 9.02
CA ARG A 173 6.23 -8.38 10.08
C ARG A 173 6.25 -9.88 10.40
N ASP A 174 5.16 -10.59 10.14
CA ASP A 174 5.07 -12.02 10.41
C ASP A 174 5.49 -12.82 9.17
N LYS A 175 6.69 -13.43 9.26
CA LYS A 175 7.23 -14.32 8.22
C LYS A 175 6.36 -15.54 7.98
N ILE A 176 5.96 -16.21 9.05
CA ILE A 176 5.30 -17.52 8.97
C ILE A 176 3.92 -17.35 8.36
N PHE A 177 3.19 -16.32 8.78
CA PHE A 177 1.88 -16.01 8.21
C PHE A 177 1.96 -15.65 6.72
N LEU A 178 2.96 -14.85 6.32
CA LEU A 178 3.15 -14.47 4.93
C LEU A 178 3.46 -15.69 4.04
N LEU A 179 4.33 -16.59 4.50
CA LEU A 179 4.68 -17.82 3.78
C LEU A 179 3.52 -18.82 3.73
N ASN A 180 2.76 -18.99 4.82
CA ASN A 180 1.57 -19.85 4.82
C ASN A 180 0.47 -19.33 3.88
N SER A 181 0.43 -18.02 3.66
CA SER A 181 -0.53 -17.38 2.74
C SER A 181 -0.02 -17.31 1.28
N TRP A 182 1.19 -17.81 0.99
CA TRP A 182 1.88 -17.64 -0.30
C TRP A 182 1.02 -18.02 -1.50
N GLU A 183 0.51 -19.26 -1.54
CA GLU A 183 -0.27 -19.78 -2.67
C GLU A 183 -1.52 -18.93 -2.95
N PHE A 184 -2.19 -18.48 -1.89
CA PHE A 184 -3.35 -17.60 -2.00
C PHE A 184 -2.97 -16.23 -2.58
N LEU A 185 -1.91 -15.62 -2.05
CA LEU A 185 -1.47 -14.28 -2.46
C LEU A 185 -0.96 -14.29 -3.90
N VAL A 186 -0.09 -15.22 -4.26
CA VAL A 186 0.45 -15.37 -5.62
C VAL A 186 -0.67 -15.60 -6.62
N LYS A 187 -1.65 -16.46 -6.31
CA LYS A 187 -2.80 -16.71 -7.20
C LYS A 187 -3.61 -15.45 -7.47
N ASN A 188 -3.84 -14.61 -6.45
CA ASN A 188 -4.60 -13.37 -6.63
C ASN A 188 -3.77 -12.30 -7.34
N PHE A 189 -2.47 -12.21 -7.06
CA PHE A 189 -1.55 -11.33 -7.79
C PHE A 189 -1.51 -11.67 -9.27
N GLN A 190 -1.43 -12.95 -9.62
CA GLN A 190 -1.45 -13.37 -11.01
C GLN A 190 -2.70 -12.88 -11.74
N LYS A 191 -3.88 -12.94 -11.11
CA LYS A 191 -5.12 -12.42 -11.70
C LYS A 191 -5.05 -10.92 -11.98
N ILE A 192 -4.58 -10.14 -11.01
CA ILE A 192 -4.41 -8.68 -11.16
C ILE A 192 -3.41 -8.38 -12.28
N ILE A 193 -2.28 -9.09 -12.30
CA ILE A 193 -1.23 -8.92 -13.30
C ILE A 193 -1.74 -9.25 -14.69
N THR A 194 -2.44 -10.37 -14.87
CA THR A 194 -3.04 -10.75 -16.15
C THR A 194 -4.02 -9.67 -16.63
N GLU A 195 -4.87 -9.14 -15.75
CA GLU A 195 -5.82 -8.08 -16.11
C GLU A 195 -5.09 -6.79 -16.55
N LEU A 196 -4.01 -6.42 -15.84
CA LEU A 196 -3.18 -5.26 -16.21
C LEU A 196 -2.48 -5.48 -17.55
N GLN A 197 -1.92 -6.67 -17.79
CA GLN A 197 -1.25 -7.02 -19.05
C GLN A 197 -2.23 -7.04 -20.22
N GLU A 198 -3.45 -7.59 -20.05
CA GLU A 198 -4.49 -7.56 -21.06
C GLU A 198 -4.92 -6.15 -21.44
N LYS A 199 -5.02 -5.25 -20.45
CA LYS A 199 -5.33 -3.83 -20.69
C LYS A 199 -4.17 -3.12 -21.39
N ALA A 200 -2.93 -3.35 -20.95
CA ALA A 200 -1.74 -2.75 -21.56
C ALA A 200 -1.53 -3.21 -23.02
N ASN A 201 -1.85 -4.46 -23.35
CA ASN A 201 -1.75 -4.98 -24.72
C ASN A 201 -2.71 -4.32 -25.73
N LYS A 202 -3.74 -3.61 -25.26
CA LYS A 202 -4.75 -2.95 -26.11
C LYS A 202 -4.41 -1.49 -26.44
N VAL A 203 -3.41 -0.92 -25.78
CA VAL A 203 -2.95 0.47 -25.91
C VAL A 203 -1.64 0.48 -26.68
#